data_AF-A0A1F3X5K0-F1
#
_entry.id   AF-A0A1F3X5K0-F1
#
_cell.length_a   1.000
_cell.length_b   1.000
_cell.length_c   1.000
_cell.angle_alpha   90.00
_cell.angle_beta   90.00
_cell.angle_gamma   90.00
#
_symmetry.space_group_name_H-M   'P 1'
#
loop_
_entity.id
_entity.type
_entity.pdbx_description
1 polymer ?
#
loop_
_entity_poly.entity_id
_entity_poly.type
_entity_poly.pdbx_seq_one_letter_code
_entity_poly.pdbx_strand_id
1 'polypeptide(L)' 'MKIKPVEFLGDALDALRSFPPQARRLAGFQVDRIQRGLEPVDWKPLLAVGKGVKEIRIWDEADIDLATDRYKALIRSKK' A
#
# COMPACT_ATOMS: atom_id res chain seq x y z
N MET A 1 -13.00 16.56 -15.50
CA MET A 1 -12.82 15.11 -15.26
C MET A 1 -13.56 14.72 -13.99
N LYS A 2 -14.29 13.60 -14.00
CA LYS A 2 -14.96 13.07 -12.79
C LYS A 2 -13.98 12.17 -12.04
N ILE A 3 -13.62 12.55 -10.82
CA ILE A 3 -12.74 11.78 -9.93
C ILE A 3 -13.55 10.63 -9.33
N LYS A 4 -13.04 9.41 -9.34
CA LYS A 4 -13.68 8.26 -8.67
C LYS A 4 -13.57 8.46 -7.15
N PRO A 5 -14.67 8.31 -6.39
CA PRO A 5 -14.60 8.36 -4.92
C PRO A 5 -13.74 7.20 -4.40
N VAL A 6 -13.04 7.45 -3.30
CA VAL A 6 -12.27 6.44 -2.55
C VAL A 6 -12.87 6.38 -1.16
N GLU A 7 -13.12 5.16 -0.70
CA GLU A 7 -13.59 4.87 0.63
C GLU A 7 -12.49 4.10 1.36
N PHE A 8 -12.14 4.57 2.56
CA PHE A 8 -11.23 3.87 3.45
C PHE A 8 -12.07 3.07 4.44
N LEU A 9 -11.84 1.76 4.50
CA LEU A 9 -12.58 0.85 5.37
C LEU A 9 -11.82 0.62 6.68
N GLY A 10 -12.54 0.55 7.80
CA GLY A 10 -11.97 0.27 9.11
C GLY A 10 -10.92 1.32 9.52
N ASP A 11 -9.76 0.86 9.96
CA ASP A 11 -8.62 1.67 10.40
C ASP A 11 -7.65 2.05 9.27
N ALA A 12 -7.99 1.74 8.01
CA ALA A 12 -7.08 1.92 6.88
C ALA A 12 -6.57 3.36 6.70
N LEU A 13 -7.42 4.36 6.96
CA LEU A 13 -7.02 5.77 6.87
C LEU A 13 -6.03 6.16 7.97
N ASP A 14 -6.23 5.66 9.19
CA ASP A 14 -5.36 5.97 10.32
C ASP A 14 -4.03 5.21 10.21
N ALA A 15 -4.07 3.95 9.77
CA ALA A 15 -2.87 3.20 9.38
C ALA A 15 -2.07 3.98 8.32
N LEU A 16 -2.72 4.47 7.26
CA LEU A 16 -2.05 5.26 6.24
C LEU A 16 -1.43 6.56 6.77
N ARG A 17 -2.10 7.23 7.72
CA ARG A 17 -1.59 8.45 8.36
C ARG A 17 -0.35 8.21 9.20
N SER A 18 -0.23 7.02 9.80
CA SER A 18 0.91 6.60 10.62
C SER A 18 2.16 6.24 9.82
N PHE A 19 2.06 6.12 8.50
CA PHE A 19 3.21 5.79 7.65
C PHE A 19 4.28 6.89 7.70
N PRO A 20 5.56 6.52 7.49
CA PRO A 20 6.62 7.50 7.28
C PRO A 20 6.24 8.53 6.20
N PRO A 21 6.70 9.79 6.30
CA PRO A 21 6.29 10.85 5.38
C PRO A 21 6.46 10.51 3.89
N GLN A 22 7.51 9.78 3.53
CA GLN A 22 7.77 9.35 2.15
C GLN A 22 6.78 8.30 1.68
N ALA A 23 6.61 7.21 2.43
CA ALA A 23 5.62 6.18 2.14
C ALA A 23 4.19 6.73 2.06
N ARG A 24 3.82 7.66 2.95
CA ARG A 24 2.51 8.33 2.94
C ARG A 24 2.29 9.18 1.68
N ARG A 25 3.31 9.92 1.23
CA ARG A 25 3.25 10.68 -0.03
C ARG A 25 3.09 9.75 -1.24
N LEU A 26 3.88 8.68 -1.29
CA LEU A 26 3.79 7.69 -2.37
C LEU A 26 2.42 7.03 -2.40
N ALA A 27 1.87 6.66 -1.26
CA ALA A 27 0.51 6.12 -1.16
C ALA A 27 -0.54 7.09 -1.72
N GLY A 28 -0.47 8.37 -1.33
CA GLY A 28 -1.38 9.40 -1.84
C GLY A 28 -1.33 9.54 -3.35
N PHE A 29 -0.13 9.47 -3.94
CA PHE A 29 0.04 9.48 -5.39
C PHE A 29 -0.62 8.26 -6.07
N GLN A 30 -0.46 7.05 -5.51
CA GLN A 30 -1.10 5.86 -6.06
C GLN A 30 -2.63 5.92 -5.95
N VAL A 31 -3.16 6.48 -4.85
CA VAL A 31 -4.60 6.70 -4.68
C VAL A 31 -5.13 7.69 -5.73
N ASP A 32 -4.46 8.84 -5.95
CA ASP A 32 -4.86 9.82 -6.97
C ASP A 32 -4.90 9.19 -8.38
N ARG A 33 -3.96 8.31 -8.72
CA ARG A 33 -3.98 7.55 -9.98
C ARG A 33 -5.26 6.74 -10.12
N ILE A 34 -5.61 5.94 -9.11
CA ILE A 34 -6.83 5.12 -9.11
C ILE A 34 -8.07 6.02 -9.27
N GLN A 35 -8.09 7.14 -8.55
CA GLN A 35 -9.17 8.11 -8.61
C GLN A 35 -9.36 8.72 -10.01
N ARG A 36 -8.27 8.89 -10.76
CA ARG A 36 -8.29 9.34 -12.17
C ARG A 36 -8.58 8.21 -13.17
N GLY A 37 -8.79 6.98 -12.69
CA GLY A 37 -9.01 5.80 -13.53
C GLY A 37 -7.73 5.21 -14.13
N LEU A 38 -6.56 5.58 -13.59
CA LEU A 38 -5.28 4.98 -13.93
C LEU A 38 -4.98 3.79 -13.01
N GLU A 39 -4.13 2.89 -13.48
CA GLU A 39 -3.59 1.81 -12.66
C GLU A 39 -2.47 2.32 -11.73
N PRO A 40 -2.34 1.78 -10.51
CA PRO A 40 -1.16 1.99 -9.67
C PRO A 40 0.12 1.57 -10.40
N VAL A 41 1.25 2.15 -10.00
CA VAL A 41 2.55 1.87 -10.62
C VAL A 41 3.04 0.45 -10.30
N ASP A 42 2.92 0.02 -9.03
CA ASP A 42 3.25 -1.33 -8.59
C ASP A 42 2.08 -1.89 -7.78
N TRP A 43 1.48 -2.97 -8.29
CA TRP A 43 0.40 -3.66 -7.61
C TRP A 43 0.33 -5.13 -8.03
N LYS A 44 -0.33 -5.94 -7.21
CA LYS A 44 -0.69 -7.32 -7.53
C LYS A 44 -2.15 -7.61 -7.14
N PRO A 45 -2.84 -8.55 -7.82
CA PRO A 45 -4.17 -8.96 -7.40
C PRO A 45 -4.11 -9.65 -6.03
N LEU A 46 -5.02 -9.28 -5.13
CA LEU A 46 -5.14 -9.88 -3.80
C LEU A 46 -6.36 -10.80 -3.73
N LEU A 47 -6.22 -11.96 -4.37
CA LEU A 47 -7.32 -12.92 -4.55
C LEU A 47 -7.90 -13.47 -3.24
N ALA A 48 -7.10 -13.49 -2.16
CA ALA A 48 -7.54 -13.94 -0.85
C ALA A 48 -8.61 -13.04 -0.21
N VAL A 49 -8.65 -11.75 -0.57
CA VAL A 49 -9.67 -10.80 -0.09
C VAL A 49 -10.88 -10.80 -1.02
N GLY A 50 -10.66 -10.89 -2.34
CA GLY A 50 -11.75 -10.99 -3.30
C GLY A 50 -11.35 -10.65 -4.73
N LYS A 51 -12.24 -10.98 -5.68
CA LYS A 51 -12.07 -10.60 -7.09
C LYS A 51 -12.10 -9.08 -7.23
N GLY A 52 -11.14 -8.53 -7.97
CA GLY A 52 -11.02 -7.09 -8.21
C GLY A 52 -10.24 -6.32 -7.13
N VAL A 53 -9.82 -6.97 -6.05
CA VAL A 53 -8.96 -6.35 -5.03
C VAL A 53 -7.51 -6.32 -5.52
N LYS A 54 -6.87 -5.17 -5.37
CA LYS A 54 -5.48 -4.93 -5.75
C LYS A 54 -4.69 -4.48 -4.52
N GLU A 55 -3.56 -5.12 -4.28
CA GLU A 55 -2.59 -4.68 -3.29
C GLU A 55 -1.61 -3.70 -3.94
N ILE A 56 -1.61 -2.44 -3.51
CA ILE A 56 -0.64 -1.43 -3.95
C ILE A 56 0.65 -1.62 -3.14
N ARG A 57 1.77 -1.74 -3.84
CA ARG A 57 3.09 -1.91 -3.20
C ARG A 57 3.83 -0.58 -3.24
N ILE A 58 4.37 -0.19 -2.09
CA ILE A 58 5.13 1.04 -1.94
C ILE A 58 6.51 0.65 -1.43
N TRP A 59 7.54 1.12 -2.13
CA TRP A 59 8.93 0.94 -1.75
C TRP A 59 9.45 2.26 -1.23
N ASP A 60 10.09 2.22 -0.08
CA ASP A 60 10.89 3.34 0.41
C ASP A 60 12.36 3.02 0.15
N GLU A 61 13.02 3.81 -0.69
CA GLU A 61 14.45 3.67 -1.01
C GLU A 61 15.35 3.92 0.21
N ALA A 62 14.80 4.45 1.31
CA ALA A 62 15.51 4.58 2.58
C ALA A 62 15.76 3.23 3.29
N ASP A 63 15.10 2.15 2.88
CA ASP A 63 15.04 0.89 3.64
C ASP A 63 15.40 -0.36 2.80
N ILE A 64 16.46 -0.28 1.99
CA ILE A 64 17.06 -1.52 1.43
C ILE A 64 17.51 -2.48 2.55
N ASP A 65 17.79 -1.97 3.77
CA ASP A 65 18.17 -2.81 4.92
C ASP A 65 16.99 -3.28 5.80
N LEU A 66 15.99 -2.44 6.07
CA LEU A 66 14.89 -2.79 7.00
C LEU A 66 13.79 -3.66 6.40
N ALA A 67 13.55 -3.58 5.08
CA ALA A 67 12.56 -4.44 4.41
C ALA A 67 12.95 -5.93 4.47
N THR A 68 14.25 -6.22 4.43
CA THR A 68 14.78 -7.58 4.52
C THR A 68 14.72 -8.12 5.95
N ASP A 69 15.03 -7.30 6.95
CA ASP A 69 15.09 -7.74 8.35
C ASP A 69 13.71 -7.90 8.99
N ARG A 70 12.71 -7.10 8.61
CA ARG A 70 11.33 -7.27 9.12
C ARG A 70 10.68 -8.56 8.58
N TYR A 71 10.96 -8.92 7.32
CA TYR A 71 10.47 -10.18 6.74
C TYR A 71 11.20 -11.41 7.32
N LYS A 72 12.52 -11.33 7.59
CA LYS A 72 13.25 -12.38 8.33
C LYS A 72 12.69 -12.58 9.75
N ALA A 73 12.32 -11.51 10.44
CA ALA A 73 11.72 -11.60 11.79
C ALA A 73 10.33 -12.26 11.76
N LEU A 74 9.50 -11.95 10.77
CA LEU A 74 8.19 -12.60 10.56
C LEU A 74 8.31 -14.09 10.17
N ILE A 75 9.36 -14.49 9.45
CA ILE A 75 9.62 -15.89 9.10
C ILE A 75 10.21 -16.69 10.29
N ARG A 76 11.03 -16.05 11.15
CA ARG A 76 11.70 -16.73 12.27
C ARG A 76 10.83 -16.87 13.52
N SER A 77 9.80 -16.04 13.68
CA SER A 77 8.86 -16.11 14.81
C SER A 77 7.63 -16.97 14.48
N LYS A 78 7.86 -18.26 14.27
CA LYS A 78 6.87 -19.29 14.62
C LYS A 78 7.43 -20.13 15.76
N LYS A 79 6.98 -19.83 16.97
CA LYS A 79 6.99 -20.75 18.10
C LYS A 79 5.61 -20.70 18.74
#